data_AF-S8DT63-F1
#
_entry.id   AF-S8DT63-F1
#
_cell.length_a   1.000
_cell.length_b   1.000
_cell.length_c   1.000
_cell.angle_alpha   90.00
_cell.angle_beta   90.00
_cell.angle_gamma   90.00
#
_symmetry.space_group_name_H-M   'P 1'
#
loop_
_entity.id
_entity.type
_entity.pdbx_description
1 polymer ?
#
loop_
_entity_poly.entity_id
_entity_poly.type
_entity_poly.pdbx_seq_one_letter_code
_entity_poly.pdbx_strand_id
1 'polypeptide(L)'
;MGMLLRSSSMKSGEYLEGMMKDYMGGKSKSKPQKSTATSNRLMMILTCLQMLFAIYGTFLLFFMSPSLDKPDFLWAARIADKWRHFSVVGRSQTTAAPPLLSEICESEKIDFEQKKSNDEVMIKFKRELYQEVLDSQRNRSGIETLPELMAMKSKWDSNNVPKITVILNHFKRKTLCTQLESLLHQTVPFHHVWVLSFGSPNEQTLRSIVEGYNDTRISFISSGYDFKYYGRFQMALQTTGDLVYILDDDMIPGRKMLQILSHVAGTKKYENSVLGSIGRVLPFRQKDFLFPSYRKFRSKEAGLYLPDPAYDIAVDTIVQVDFLSSSWFLSSELVKTLFIETPMTFLTGEDLHLR
;
A
#
# COMPACT_ATOMS: atom_id res chain seq x y z
N MET A 1 11.17 -54.38 28.19
CA MET A 1 12.50 -54.48 27.56
C MET A 1 12.86 -53.08 27.02
N GLY A 2 13.82 -52.39 27.64
CA GLY A 2 14.44 -51.17 27.07
C GLY A 2 13.80 -49.80 27.36
N MET A 3 14.14 -49.23 28.52
CA MET A 3 14.31 -47.79 28.84
C MET A 3 15.19 -47.04 27.80
N LEU A 4 15.37 -45.71 27.66
CA LEU A 4 15.03 -44.45 28.35
C LEU A 4 15.50 -43.27 27.44
N LEU A 5 14.69 -42.21 27.37
CA LEU A 5 15.00 -40.76 27.45
C LEU A 5 16.15 -40.02 26.67
N ARG A 6 15.71 -38.87 26.10
CA ARG A 6 16.27 -37.48 26.09
C ARG A 6 17.43 -37.02 25.18
N SER A 7 17.04 -36.17 24.21
CA SER A 7 17.55 -34.83 23.79
C SER A 7 19.06 -34.49 23.71
N SER A 8 19.50 -33.90 22.59
CA SER A 8 19.84 -32.46 22.49
C SER A 8 20.45 -32.05 21.12
N SER A 9 19.96 -30.91 20.61
CA SER A 9 20.61 -29.77 19.91
C SER A 9 21.87 -29.90 19.01
N MET A 10 21.75 -29.25 17.85
CA MET A 10 22.69 -28.29 17.19
C MET A 10 23.60 -28.69 16.00
N LYS A 11 23.47 -27.81 14.98
CA LYS A 11 24.49 -27.18 14.10
C LYS A 11 24.84 -27.80 12.73
N SER A 12 24.27 -27.17 11.70
CA SER A 12 24.62 -27.25 10.27
C SER A 12 25.89 -26.44 9.94
N GLY A 13 27.05 -26.90 10.43
CA GLY A 13 28.36 -26.25 10.18
C GLY A 13 29.34 -27.08 9.36
N GLU A 14 29.11 -28.39 9.18
CA GLU A 14 30.17 -29.32 8.73
C GLU A 14 30.03 -29.81 7.28
N TYR A 15 29.11 -29.25 6.49
CA TYR A 15 28.91 -29.70 5.09
C TYR A 15 29.74 -28.95 4.04
N LEU A 16 30.45 -27.86 4.41
CA LEU A 16 31.20 -27.03 3.45
C LEU A 16 32.72 -27.24 3.48
N GLU A 17 33.26 -27.88 4.52
CA GLU A 17 34.72 -28.06 4.68
C GLU A 17 35.24 -29.35 4.00
N GLY A 18 34.34 -30.26 3.63
CA GLY A 18 34.66 -31.51 2.92
C GLY A 18 34.76 -31.39 1.39
N MET A 19 34.32 -30.26 0.79
CA MET A 19 34.14 -30.17 -0.67
C MET A 19 35.26 -29.40 -1.42
N MET A 20 36.28 -28.88 -0.70
CA MET A 20 37.40 -28.14 -1.30
C MET A 20 38.76 -28.86 -1.21
N LYS A 21 38.80 -30.14 -0.81
CA LYS A 21 40.06 -30.87 -0.60
C LYS A 21 40.50 -31.78 -1.75
N ASP A 22 39.71 -31.87 -2.83
CA ASP A 22 39.95 -32.80 -3.94
C ASP A 22 40.43 -32.19 -5.27
N TYR A 23 40.88 -30.93 -5.27
CA TYR A 23 41.57 -30.37 -6.44
C TYR A 23 42.99 -29.95 -6.06
N MET A 24 43.97 -30.54 -6.77
CA MET A 24 45.42 -30.29 -6.73
C MET A 24 46.24 -31.14 -5.76
N GLY A 25 46.32 -32.45 -6.03
CA GLY A 25 47.43 -33.28 -5.58
C GLY A 25 48.68 -33.09 -6.46
N GLY A 26 49.79 -32.67 -5.86
CA GLY A 26 51.05 -32.48 -6.62
C GLY A 26 52.28 -32.15 -5.77
N LYS A 27 52.90 -33.20 -5.22
CA LYS A 27 54.31 -33.43 -4.83
C LYS A 27 55.20 -32.30 -4.24
N SER A 28 55.94 -32.73 -3.23
CA SER A 28 56.96 -32.06 -2.42
C SER A 28 58.12 -31.40 -3.16
N LYS A 29 58.63 -30.29 -2.59
CA LYS A 29 60.04 -30.07 -2.21
C LYS A 29 60.19 -28.76 -1.42
N SER A 30 60.84 -28.85 -0.27
CA SER A 30 61.23 -27.73 0.59
C SER A 30 62.46 -27.00 0.04
N LYS A 31 62.48 -25.67 0.18
CA LYS A 31 63.68 -24.87 0.48
C LYS A 31 63.27 -23.53 1.12
N PRO A 32 64.03 -23.02 2.10
CA PRO A 32 63.64 -21.87 2.91
C PRO A 32 64.20 -20.57 2.35
N GLN A 33 63.44 -19.46 2.37
CA GLN A 33 63.96 -18.13 2.72
C GLN A 33 62.91 -17.00 2.60
N LYS A 34 62.99 -16.11 3.60
CA LYS A 34 62.69 -14.66 3.55
C LYS A 34 61.23 -14.23 3.35
N SER A 35 60.53 -13.93 4.45
CA SER A 35 59.42 -12.97 4.42
C SER A 35 59.00 -12.40 5.80
N THR A 36 59.94 -12.14 6.71
CA THR A 36 59.63 -11.41 7.96
C THR A 36 59.33 -9.91 7.74
N ALA A 37 59.57 -9.37 6.53
CA ALA A 37 59.30 -7.96 6.22
C ALA A 37 57.87 -7.68 5.68
N THR A 38 57.19 -8.66 5.11
CA THR A 38 55.83 -8.52 4.57
C THR A 38 54.75 -8.68 5.65
N SER A 39 55.02 -9.49 6.68
CA SER A 39 54.13 -9.70 7.82
C SER A 39 53.89 -8.40 8.62
N ASN A 40 54.94 -7.63 8.92
CA ASN A 40 54.79 -6.39 9.69
C ASN A 40 54.05 -5.28 8.92
N ARG A 41 54.19 -5.22 7.58
CA ARG A 41 53.42 -4.28 6.74
C ARG A 41 51.95 -4.67 6.66
N LEU A 42 51.66 -5.96 6.51
CA LEU A 42 50.29 -6.46 6.52
C LEU A 42 49.63 -6.20 7.88
N MET A 43 50.35 -6.48 8.98
CA MET A 43 49.88 -6.21 10.34
C MET A 43 49.57 -4.71 10.53
N MET A 44 50.48 -3.82 10.10
CA MET A 44 50.27 -2.37 10.19
C MET A 44 49.07 -1.91 9.36
N ILE A 45 48.89 -2.44 8.15
CA ILE A 45 47.73 -2.13 7.30
C ILE A 45 46.43 -2.59 7.97
N LEU A 46 46.39 -3.82 8.50
CA LEU A 46 45.22 -4.31 9.23
C LEU A 46 44.92 -3.49 10.49
N THR A 47 45.94 -3.08 11.24
CA THR A 47 45.75 -2.22 12.42
C THR A 47 45.24 -0.82 12.04
N CYS A 48 45.76 -0.23 10.95
CA CYS A 48 45.23 1.03 10.41
C CYS A 48 43.78 0.88 9.96
N LEU A 49 43.44 -0.24 9.31
CA LEU A 49 42.07 -0.53 8.87
C LEU A 49 41.12 -0.71 10.06
N GLN A 50 41.56 -1.43 11.10
CA GLN A 50 40.81 -1.58 12.35
C GLN A 50 40.59 -0.22 13.04
N MET A 51 41.60 0.65 13.05
CA MET A 51 41.47 1.99 13.61
C MET A 51 40.51 2.87 12.81
N LEU A 52 40.53 2.78 11.48
CA LEU A 52 39.55 3.47 10.62
C LEU A 52 38.13 2.97 10.85
N PHE A 53 37.93 1.66 11.00
CA PHE A 53 36.63 1.09 11.34
C PHE A 53 36.15 1.51 12.73
N ALA A 54 37.05 1.57 13.72
CA ALA A 54 36.73 2.05 15.06
C ALA A 54 36.34 3.53 15.06
N ILE A 55 37.10 4.39 14.35
CA ILE A 55 36.77 5.81 14.18
C ILE A 55 35.41 5.95 13.48
N TYR A 56 35.18 5.22 12.39
CA TYR A 56 33.92 5.24 11.66
C TYR A 56 32.73 4.79 12.52
N GLY A 57 32.89 3.69 13.27
CA GLY A 57 31.86 3.20 14.19
C GLY A 57 31.56 4.18 15.31
N THR A 58 32.59 4.85 15.84
CA THR A 58 32.44 5.87 16.89
C THR A 58 31.73 7.11 16.34
N PHE A 59 32.06 7.52 15.11
CA PHE A 59 31.38 8.62 14.41
C PHE A 59 29.92 8.28 14.14
N LEU A 60 29.64 7.07 13.64
CA LEU A 60 28.28 6.61 13.38
C LEU A 60 27.46 6.53 14.66
N LEU A 61 28.03 6.02 15.76
CA LEU A 61 27.37 6.02 17.07
C LEU A 61 27.17 7.43 17.63
N PHE A 62 28.10 8.36 17.42
CA PHE A 62 27.93 9.77 17.78
C PHE A 62 26.76 10.43 17.03
N PHE A 63 26.62 10.17 15.73
CA PHE A 63 25.51 10.69 14.92
C PHE A 63 24.17 9.99 15.16
N MET A 64 24.18 8.74 15.65
CA MET A 64 22.98 7.98 15.95
C MET A 64 22.56 8.02 17.42
N SER A 65 23.36 8.63 18.31
CA SER A 65 22.99 8.78 19.72
C SER A 65 22.01 9.96 19.89
N PRO A 66 20.80 9.75 20.45
CA PRO A 66 19.76 10.79 20.53
C PRO A 66 20.00 11.82 21.65
N SER A 67 21.17 11.81 22.29
CA SER A 67 21.44 12.53 23.55
C SER A 67 22.54 13.59 23.48
N LEU A 68 22.89 14.10 22.29
CA LEU A 68 23.81 15.24 22.14
C LEU A 68 23.18 16.37 21.30
N ASP A 69 23.04 17.54 21.91
CA ASP A 69 22.61 18.76 21.24
C ASP A 69 23.55 19.08 20.07
N LYS A 70 22.95 19.38 18.91
CA LYS A 70 23.63 19.57 17.62
C LYS A 70 24.64 20.74 17.68
N PRO A 71 25.93 20.55 17.35
CA PRO A 71 26.80 21.66 17.03
C PRO A 71 26.51 22.15 15.59
N ASP A 72 26.50 23.46 15.36
CA ASP A 72 26.20 24.07 14.06
C ASP A 72 27.23 23.68 12.97
N PHE A 73 26.80 22.87 12.01
CA PHE A 73 27.60 22.37 10.89
C PHE A 73 27.58 23.28 9.64
N LEU A 74 27.70 24.60 9.84
CA LEU A 74 27.77 25.57 8.73
C LEU A 74 29.02 25.39 7.84
N TRP A 75 30.07 24.74 8.35
CA TRP A 75 31.31 24.49 7.60
C TRP A 75 31.24 23.24 6.71
N ALA A 76 30.51 22.19 7.13
CA ALA A 76 30.36 20.95 6.35
C ALA A 76 29.49 21.18 5.09
N ALA A 77 28.46 22.03 5.20
CA ALA A 77 27.64 22.45 4.07
C ALA A 77 28.46 23.19 2.98
N ARG A 78 29.43 24.02 3.37
CA ARG A 78 30.30 24.76 2.43
C ARG A 78 31.29 23.86 1.69
N ILE A 79 31.71 22.74 2.28
CA ILE A 79 32.60 21.78 1.62
C ILE A 79 31.81 20.90 0.65
N ALA A 80 30.58 20.49 1.03
CA ALA A 80 29.69 19.74 0.14
C ALA A 80 29.32 20.51 -1.13
N ASP A 81 29.10 21.83 -1.04
CA ASP A 81 28.84 22.68 -2.20
C ASP A 81 30.08 22.84 -3.10
N LYS A 82 31.28 22.94 -2.52
CA LYS A 82 32.53 22.98 -3.30
C LYS A 82 32.84 21.66 -4.03
N TRP A 83 32.45 20.51 -3.47
CA TRP A 83 32.63 19.20 -4.12
C TRP A 83 31.57 18.89 -5.19
N ARG A 84 30.38 19.52 -5.14
CA ARG A 84 29.40 19.46 -6.25
C ARG A 84 29.92 20.10 -7.54
N HIS A 85 30.77 21.12 -7.44
CA HIS A 85 31.32 21.81 -8.61
C HIS A 85 32.50 21.09 -9.28
N PHE A 86 33.13 20.10 -8.63
CA PHE A 86 34.31 19.40 -9.20
C PHE A 86 33.99 18.04 -9.84
N SER A 87 32.76 17.51 -9.68
CA SER A 87 32.38 16.17 -10.18
C SER A 87 31.43 16.17 -11.37
N VAL A 88 31.26 17.28 -12.08
CA VAL A 88 30.45 17.34 -13.31
C VAL A 88 31.30 17.88 -14.46
N VAL A 89 32.15 17.02 -15.01
CA VAL A 89 32.65 17.16 -16.37
C VAL A 89 31.95 16.10 -17.20
N GLY A 90 31.10 16.53 -18.13
CA GLY A 90 30.60 15.69 -19.21
C GLY A 90 29.14 15.23 -19.13
N ARG A 91 28.18 16.14 -18.90
CA ARG A 91 26.84 15.99 -19.50
C ARG A 91 26.19 17.36 -19.63
N SER A 92 26.04 17.84 -20.87
CA SER A 92 25.17 18.98 -21.17
C SER A 92 23.77 18.68 -20.64
N GLN A 93 23.41 19.28 -19.51
CA GLN A 93 22.02 19.44 -19.12
C GLN A 93 21.53 20.70 -19.83
N THR A 94 20.82 20.50 -20.93
CA THR A 94 19.79 21.44 -21.35
C THR A 94 18.85 21.62 -20.17
N THR A 95 18.79 22.83 -19.60
CA THR A 95 17.73 23.27 -18.71
C THR A 95 16.43 23.32 -19.50
N ALA A 96 15.81 22.15 -19.68
CA ALA A 96 14.44 22.07 -20.13
C ALA A 96 13.56 22.55 -18.96
N ALA A 97 12.61 23.44 -19.25
CA ALA A 97 11.55 23.75 -18.31
C ALA A 97 10.86 22.44 -17.86
N PRO A 98 10.35 22.36 -16.61
CA PRO A 98 9.56 21.21 -16.22
C PRO A 98 8.44 21.00 -17.24
N PRO A 99 8.23 19.78 -17.75
CA PRO A 99 7.23 19.51 -18.78
C PRO A 99 5.85 19.98 -18.29
N LEU A 100 5.07 20.54 -19.21
CA LEU A 100 3.73 21.02 -18.88
C LEU A 100 2.88 19.83 -18.43
N LEU A 101 1.98 20.01 -17.45
CA LEU A 101 1.19 18.89 -16.91
C LEU A 101 0.43 18.12 -18.02
N SER A 102 -0.01 18.82 -19.07
CA SER A 102 -0.65 18.21 -20.25
C SER A 102 0.24 17.30 -21.09
N GLU A 103 1.57 17.44 -20.98
CA GLU A 103 2.55 16.59 -21.66
C GLU A 103 2.84 15.30 -20.86
N ILE A 104 2.66 15.34 -19.53
CA ILE A 104 2.91 14.21 -18.63
C ILE A 104 1.62 13.40 -18.40
N CYS A 105 0.47 14.07 -18.38
CA CYS A 105 -0.82 13.44 -18.13
C CYS A 105 -1.29 12.66 -19.36
N GLU A 106 -1.01 11.36 -19.33
CA GLU A 106 -1.58 10.41 -20.28
C GLU A 106 -3.05 10.11 -19.92
N SER A 107 -3.93 10.07 -20.92
CA SER A 107 -5.31 9.64 -20.74
C SER A 107 -5.47 8.17 -21.13
N GLU A 108 -5.86 7.33 -20.18
CA GLU A 108 -6.31 5.97 -20.48
C GLU A 108 -7.78 6.01 -20.92
N LYS A 109 -8.07 5.70 -22.20
CA LYS A 109 -9.42 5.32 -22.59
C LYS A 109 -9.62 3.87 -22.18
N ILE A 110 -10.35 3.67 -21.10
CA ILE A 110 -10.80 2.34 -20.71
C ILE A 110 -12.00 2.02 -21.61
N ASP A 111 -11.76 1.33 -22.71
CA ASP A 111 -12.82 0.75 -23.55
C ASP A 111 -13.45 -0.45 -22.82
N PHE A 112 -14.13 -0.18 -21.71
CA PHE A 112 -14.93 -1.16 -21.02
C PHE A 112 -16.38 -1.03 -21.48
N GLU A 113 -16.74 -1.80 -22.51
CA GLU A 113 -18.16 -2.14 -22.67
C GLU A 113 -18.55 -2.99 -21.46
N GLN A 114 -19.36 -2.40 -20.58
CA GLN A 114 -19.93 -3.11 -19.47
C GLN A 114 -20.87 -4.20 -20.01
N LYS A 115 -20.35 -5.43 -20.08
CA LYS A 115 -21.06 -6.58 -20.63
C LYS A 115 -22.30 -6.85 -19.79
N LYS A 116 -23.47 -6.53 -20.32
CA LYS A 116 -24.75 -6.97 -19.77
C LYS A 116 -24.94 -8.46 -20.04
N SER A 117 -25.45 -9.16 -19.05
CA SER A 117 -25.88 -10.55 -19.21
C SER A 117 -27.14 -10.58 -20.07
N ASN A 118 -27.18 -11.48 -21.05
CA ASN A 118 -28.41 -11.80 -21.79
C ASN A 118 -29.09 -13.07 -21.24
N ASP A 119 -28.53 -13.70 -20.20
CA ASP A 119 -29.17 -14.84 -19.52
C ASP A 119 -30.24 -14.33 -18.54
N GLU A 120 -31.50 -14.39 -18.99
CA GLU A 120 -32.67 -13.95 -18.21
C GLU A 120 -32.82 -14.69 -16.87
N VAL A 121 -32.44 -15.98 -16.83
CA VAL A 121 -32.51 -16.79 -15.61
C VAL A 121 -31.47 -16.30 -14.59
N MET A 122 -30.26 -16.00 -15.06
CA MET A 122 -29.20 -15.47 -14.22
C MET A 122 -29.52 -14.07 -13.69
N ILE A 123 -30.05 -13.20 -14.55
CA ILE A 123 -30.52 -11.86 -14.17
C ILE A 123 -31.59 -11.99 -13.07
N LYS A 124 -32.59 -12.84 -13.28
CA LYS A 124 -33.65 -13.08 -12.30
C LYS A 124 -33.07 -13.56 -10.97
N PHE A 125 -32.19 -14.56 -10.96
CA PHE A 125 -31.59 -15.07 -9.73
C PHE A 125 -30.78 -14.03 -8.97
N LYS A 126 -29.97 -13.22 -9.65
CA LYS A 126 -29.16 -12.18 -9.02
C LYS A 126 -30.03 -11.06 -8.44
N ARG A 127 -31.08 -10.64 -9.16
CA ARG A 127 -32.02 -9.62 -8.69
C ARG A 127 -32.86 -10.11 -7.51
N GLU A 128 -33.33 -11.36 -7.54
CA GLU A 128 -34.06 -11.96 -6.41
C GLU A 128 -33.16 -12.04 -5.17
N LEU A 129 -31.92 -12.52 -5.32
CA LEU A 129 -30.96 -12.57 -4.20
C LEU A 129 -30.68 -11.17 -3.64
N TYR A 130 -30.52 -10.16 -4.51
CA TYR A 130 -30.34 -8.78 -4.07
C TYR A 130 -31.54 -8.29 -3.26
N GLN A 131 -32.77 -8.56 -3.72
CA GLN A 131 -33.98 -8.19 -2.98
C GLN A 131 -34.07 -8.91 -1.63
N GLU A 132 -33.77 -10.21 -1.57
CA GLU A 132 -33.72 -10.99 -0.33
C GLU A 132 -32.72 -10.38 0.68
N VAL A 133 -31.55 -9.93 0.21
CA VAL A 133 -30.55 -9.23 1.04
C VAL A 133 -31.11 -7.91 1.56
N LEU A 134 -31.71 -7.08 0.70
CA LEU A 134 -32.29 -5.80 1.11
C LEU A 134 -33.42 -5.98 2.14
N ASP A 135 -34.32 -6.93 1.92
CA ASP A 135 -35.44 -7.21 2.83
C ASP A 135 -34.94 -7.69 4.20
N SER A 136 -33.90 -8.53 4.21
CA SER A 136 -33.24 -8.97 5.44
C SER A 136 -32.60 -7.81 6.21
N GLN A 137 -31.89 -6.92 5.51
CA GLN A 137 -31.20 -5.79 6.14
C GLN A 137 -32.14 -4.69 6.61
N ARG A 138 -33.22 -4.42 5.87
CA ARG A 138 -34.26 -3.45 6.25
C ARG A 138 -34.80 -3.74 7.66
N ASN A 139 -34.95 -5.01 8.00
CA ASN A 139 -35.47 -5.45 9.30
C ASN A 139 -34.45 -5.40 10.46
N ARG A 140 -33.15 -5.33 10.16
CA ARG A 140 -32.08 -5.44 11.18
C ARG A 140 -31.33 -4.14 11.40
N SER A 141 -30.87 -3.54 10.30
CA SER A 141 -29.85 -2.48 10.32
C SER A 141 -30.34 -1.20 9.66
N GLY A 142 -31.47 -1.21 8.94
CA GLY A 142 -31.93 -0.08 8.10
C GLY A 142 -31.19 -0.02 6.76
N ILE A 143 -31.84 0.54 5.74
CA ILE A 143 -31.32 0.69 4.37
C ILE A 143 -31.57 2.11 3.85
N GLU A 144 -30.98 3.08 4.55
CA GLU A 144 -31.17 4.50 4.25
C GLU A 144 -30.73 4.83 2.82
N THR A 145 -31.56 5.60 2.15
CA THR A 145 -31.24 6.27 0.90
C THR A 145 -30.20 7.38 1.12
N LEU A 146 -29.53 7.81 0.05
CA LEU A 146 -28.58 8.92 0.16
C LEU A 146 -29.19 10.20 0.78
N PRO A 147 -30.42 10.66 0.41
CA PRO A 147 -31.05 11.80 1.07
C PRO A 147 -31.27 11.60 2.58
N GLU A 148 -31.69 10.40 3.00
CA GLU A 148 -31.89 10.08 4.42
C GLU A 148 -30.55 10.09 5.17
N LEU A 149 -29.51 9.49 4.60
CA LEU A 149 -28.16 9.52 5.15
C LEU A 149 -27.64 10.95 5.33
N MET A 150 -27.83 11.80 4.32
CA MET A 150 -27.38 13.20 4.36
C MET A 150 -28.23 14.08 5.28
N ALA A 151 -29.42 13.63 5.67
CA ALA A 151 -30.27 14.29 6.67
C ALA A 151 -29.92 13.88 8.11
N MET A 152 -29.16 12.81 8.30
CA MET A 152 -28.72 12.38 9.62
C MET A 152 -27.80 13.43 10.26
N LYS A 153 -27.84 13.52 11.59
CA LYS A 153 -26.90 14.38 12.31
C LYS A 153 -25.50 13.79 12.24
N SER A 154 -24.59 14.52 11.62
CA SER A 154 -23.15 14.22 11.58
C SER A 154 -22.39 15.14 12.51
N LYS A 155 -21.28 14.65 13.08
CA LYS A 155 -20.31 15.50 13.80
C LYS A 155 -19.50 16.41 12.85
N TRP A 156 -19.51 16.10 11.56
CA TRP A 156 -18.83 16.86 10.53
C TRP A 156 -19.82 17.77 9.81
N ASP A 157 -19.46 19.04 9.70
CA ASP A 157 -20.26 20.07 9.04
C ASP A 157 -19.35 21.14 8.43
N SER A 158 -19.91 22.28 8.01
CA SER A 158 -19.14 23.38 7.43
C SER A 158 -18.17 24.03 8.42
N ASN A 159 -18.41 23.93 9.73
CA ASN A 159 -17.61 24.52 10.79
C ASN A 159 -16.58 23.53 11.35
N ASN A 160 -16.84 22.22 11.23
CA ASN A 160 -15.97 21.14 11.66
C ASN A 160 -15.72 20.19 10.49
N VAL A 161 -14.71 20.49 9.67
CA VAL A 161 -14.33 19.70 8.50
C VAL A 161 -13.26 18.67 8.89
N PRO A 162 -13.43 17.37 8.57
CA PRO A 162 -12.46 16.34 8.94
C PRO A 162 -11.18 16.46 8.12
N LYS A 163 -10.05 16.09 8.74
CA LYS A 163 -8.80 15.87 8.03
C LYS A 163 -8.81 14.51 7.36
N ILE A 164 -8.95 14.49 6.04
CA ILE A 164 -9.01 13.25 5.26
C ILE A 164 -7.65 13.01 4.58
N THR A 165 -7.00 11.88 4.89
CA THR A 165 -5.83 11.41 4.14
C THR A 165 -6.29 10.44 3.05
N VAL A 166 -6.01 10.77 1.80
CA VAL A 166 -6.33 9.93 0.65
C VAL A 166 -5.08 9.16 0.24
N ILE A 167 -5.20 7.86 0.01
CA ILE A 167 -4.12 6.97 -0.41
C ILE A 167 -4.47 6.40 -1.78
N LEU A 168 -3.67 6.73 -2.78
CA LEU A 168 -3.80 6.25 -4.14
C LEU A 168 -2.77 5.14 -4.38
N ASN A 169 -3.23 3.89 -4.52
CA ASN A 169 -2.35 2.74 -4.70
C ASN A 169 -2.10 2.47 -6.19
N HIS A 170 -1.00 3.01 -6.74
CA HIS A 170 -0.66 2.88 -8.16
C HIS A 170 0.34 1.77 -8.45
N PHE A 171 0.07 1.02 -9.53
CA PHE A 171 1.03 0.04 -10.05
C PHE A 171 1.31 0.21 -11.54
N LYS A 172 0.30 0.14 -12.41
CA LYS A 172 0.53 0.16 -13.88
C LYS A 172 -0.42 1.07 -14.65
N ARG A 173 -1.50 1.55 -14.03
CA ARG A 173 -2.52 2.35 -14.71
C ARG A 173 -2.06 3.77 -15.00
N LYS A 174 -2.70 4.40 -16.00
CA LYS A 174 -2.45 5.79 -16.43
C LYS A 174 -3.62 6.70 -16.05
N THR A 175 -4.12 6.54 -14.82
CA THR A 175 -5.31 7.21 -14.29
C THR A 175 -4.97 8.27 -13.25
N LEU A 176 -3.70 8.38 -12.84
CA LEU A 176 -3.27 9.22 -11.72
C LEU A 176 -3.70 10.68 -11.90
N CYS A 177 -3.52 11.25 -13.08
CA CYS A 177 -3.95 12.63 -13.33
C CYS A 177 -5.45 12.81 -13.11
N THR A 178 -6.28 11.93 -13.66
CA THR A 178 -7.74 12.00 -13.48
C THR A 178 -8.13 11.83 -12.01
N GLN A 179 -7.44 10.97 -11.25
CA GLN A 179 -7.67 10.83 -9.82
C GLN A 179 -7.31 12.12 -9.06
N LEU A 180 -6.13 12.69 -9.31
CA LEU A 180 -5.67 13.92 -8.66
C LEU A 180 -6.58 15.11 -8.99
N GLU A 181 -6.95 15.29 -10.26
CA GLU A 181 -7.91 16.32 -10.67
C GLU A 181 -9.26 16.14 -9.95
N SER A 182 -9.78 14.91 -9.88
CA SER A 182 -11.05 14.66 -9.18
C SER A 182 -10.96 14.97 -7.68
N LEU A 183 -9.83 14.68 -7.05
CA LEU A 183 -9.59 14.97 -5.64
C LEU A 183 -9.45 16.48 -5.37
N LEU A 184 -8.78 17.22 -6.25
CA LEU A 184 -8.65 18.67 -6.16
C LEU A 184 -10.00 19.39 -6.29
N HIS A 185 -10.94 18.81 -7.04
CA HIS A 185 -12.28 19.36 -7.27
C HIS A 185 -13.37 18.84 -6.32
N GLN A 186 -13.00 18.13 -5.25
CA GLN A 186 -13.95 17.68 -4.23
C GLN A 186 -14.66 18.85 -3.55
N THR A 187 -15.91 18.67 -3.17
CA THR A 187 -16.66 19.68 -2.39
C THR A 187 -16.16 19.83 -0.95
N VAL A 188 -15.54 18.79 -0.41
CA VAL A 188 -14.78 18.82 0.85
C VAL A 188 -13.32 18.52 0.48
N PRO A 189 -12.36 19.40 0.82
CA PRO A 189 -10.97 19.20 0.44
C PRO A 189 -10.34 18.04 1.23
N PHE A 190 -9.40 17.34 0.61
CA PHE A 190 -8.51 16.43 1.33
C PHE A 190 -7.49 17.21 2.17
N HIS A 191 -6.97 16.55 3.21
CA HIS A 191 -5.86 17.05 4.01
C HIS A 191 -4.51 16.68 3.38
N HIS A 192 -4.34 15.40 3.03
CA HIS A 192 -3.17 14.88 2.32
C HIS A 192 -3.59 13.88 1.25
N VAL A 193 -2.80 13.79 0.17
CA VAL A 193 -2.85 12.69 -0.78
C VAL A 193 -1.50 12.00 -0.79
N TRP A 194 -1.49 10.69 -0.58
CA TRP A 194 -0.30 9.85 -0.72
C TRP A 194 -0.44 8.96 -1.93
N VAL A 195 0.39 9.22 -2.93
CA VAL A 195 0.49 8.40 -4.14
C VAL A 195 1.53 7.33 -3.88
N LEU A 196 1.08 6.09 -3.75
CA LEU A 196 1.94 4.95 -3.49
C LEU A 196 2.35 4.28 -4.80
N SER A 197 3.63 3.96 -4.92
CA SER A 197 4.20 3.27 -6.07
C SER A 197 5.20 2.21 -5.59
N PHE A 198 4.69 1.03 -5.23
CA PHE A 198 5.48 -0.06 -4.67
C PHE A 198 5.78 -1.10 -5.74
N GLY A 199 7.06 -1.25 -6.10
CA GLY A 199 7.52 -2.16 -7.15
C GLY A 199 6.98 -1.85 -8.55
N SER A 200 6.41 -0.65 -8.76
CA SER A 200 5.79 -0.26 -10.02
C SER A 200 6.85 -0.08 -11.13
N PRO A 201 6.61 -0.62 -12.33
CA PRO A 201 7.47 -0.30 -13.49
C PRO A 201 7.31 1.15 -13.97
N ASN A 202 6.27 1.86 -13.52
CA ASN A 202 5.94 3.22 -13.94
C ASN A 202 6.32 4.27 -12.90
N GLU A 203 7.14 3.93 -11.89
CA GLU A 203 7.48 4.83 -10.77
C GLU A 203 7.93 6.22 -11.24
N GLN A 204 8.84 6.29 -12.21
CA GLN A 204 9.39 7.56 -12.68
C GLN A 204 8.32 8.47 -13.31
N THR A 205 7.43 7.89 -14.11
CA THR A 205 6.32 8.64 -14.73
C THR A 205 5.34 9.12 -13.67
N LEU A 206 4.94 8.24 -12.73
CA LEU A 206 4.03 8.58 -11.65
C LEU A 206 4.61 9.69 -10.75
N ARG A 207 5.90 9.62 -10.43
CA ARG A 207 6.62 10.66 -9.68
C ARG A 207 6.59 12.00 -10.41
N SER A 208 6.90 12.00 -11.70
CA SER A 208 6.91 13.21 -12.53
C SER A 208 5.52 13.86 -12.60
N ILE A 209 4.45 13.05 -12.62
CA ILE A 209 3.07 13.55 -12.53
C ILE A 209 2.88 14.28 -11.19
N VAL A 210 3.18 13.64 -10.05
CA VAL A 210 2.99 14.26 -8.72
C VAL A 210 3.78 15.55 -8.58
N GLU A 211 5.03 15.57 -9.03
CA GLU A 211 5.88 16.76 -9.01
C GLU A 211 5.31 17.88 -9.90
N GLY A 212 4.72 17.53 -11.04
CA GLY A 212 4.08 18.47 -11.97
C GLY A 212 2.85 19.19 -11.41
N TYR A 213 2.11 18.58 -10.47
CA TYR A 213 0.99 19.24 -9.78
C TYR A 213 1.45 20.32 -8.81
N ASN A 214 2.68 20.21 -8.27
CA ASN A 214 3.28 21.18 -7.36
C ASN A 214 2.37 21.59 -6.18
N ASP A 215 1.63 20.63 -5.60
CA ASP A 215 0.79 20.84 -4.42
C ASP A 215 1.45 20.17 -3.20
N THR A 216 1.77 20.96 -2.18
CA THR A 216 2.48 20.49 -0.98
C THR A 216 1.71 19.46 -0.17
N ARG A 217 0.41 19.28 -0.42
CA ARG A 217 -0.44 18.28 0.25
C ARG A 217 -0.36 16.91 -0.44
N ILE A 218 0.17 16.85 -1.66
CA ILE A 218 0.32 15.62 -2.44
C ILE A 218 1.76 15.12 -2.29
N SER A 219 1.93 13.88 -1.83
CA SER A 219 3.23 13.27 -1.62
C SER A 219 3.34 11.97 -2.41
N PHE A 220 4.52 11.76 -3.00
CA PHE A 220 4.85 10.52 -3.68
C PHE A 220 5.69 9.62 -2.78
N ILE A 221 5.24 8.38 -2.59
CA ILE A 221 5.90 7.39 -1.73
C ILE A 221 6.15 6.14 -2.57
N SER A 222 7.40 5.74 -2.72
CA SER A 222 7.78 4.58 -3.51
C SER A 222 8.71 3.64 -2.77
N SER A 223 8.79 2.42 -3.29
CA SER A 223 9.71 1.39 -2.83
C SER A 223 10.03 0.48 -4.01
N GLY A 224 11.29 0.05 -4.13
CA GLY A 224 11.66 -1.01 -5.07
C GLY A 224 11.07 -2.37 -4.69
N TYR A 225 10.64 -2.54 -3.43
CA TYR A 225 9.92 -3.74 -2.98
C TYR A 225 8.42 -3.59 -3.21
N ASP A 226 7.81 -4.63 -3.80
CA ASP A 226 6.38 -4.71 -4.04
C ASP A 226 5.65 -5.26 -2.79
N PHE A 227 5.07 -4.34 -2.00
CA PHE A 227 4.24 -4.65 -0.84
C PHE A 227 2.85 -5.18 -1.19
N LYS A 228 2.59 -5.48 -2.47
CA LYS A 228 1.34 -6.05 -2.98
C LYS A 228 0.15 -5.21 -2.54
N TYR A 229 -0.92 -5.87 -2.11
CA TYR A 229 -2.19 -5.23 -1.79
C TYR A 229 -2.21 -4.60 -0.39
N TYR A 230 -1.40 -5.10 0.54
CA TYR A 230 -1.43 -4.65 1.94
C TYR A 230 -0.62 -3.38 2.20
N GLY A 231 0.34 -3.06 1.33
CA GLY A 231 1.20 -1.87 1.50
C GLY A 231 0.40 -0.58 1.72
N ARG A 232 -0.71 -0.39 0.99
CA ARG A 232 -1.59 0.79 1.15
C ARG A 232 -2.25 0.89 2.53
N PHE A 233 -2.67 -0.24 3.11
CA PHE A 233 -3.27 -0.28 4.43
C PHE A 233 -2.21 -0.10 5.52
N GLN A 234 -1.00 -0.62 5.32
CA GLN A 234 0.12 -0.39 6.25
C GLN A 234 0.53 1.08 6.26
N MET A 235 0.58 1.72 5.09
CA MET A 235 0.82 3.16 4.99
C MET A 235 -0.27 3.96 5.69
N ALA A 236 -1.53 3.55 5.60
CA ALA A 236 -2.62 4.23 6.29
C ALA A 236 -2.42 4.37 7.81
N LEU A 237 -1.66 3.47 8.45
CA LEU A 237 -1.31 3.58 9.88
C LEU A 237 -0.49 4.83 10.22
N GLN A 238 0.19 5.44 9.24
CA GLN A 238 1.02 6.62 9.43
C GLN A 238 0.22 7.93 9.37
N THR A 239 -1.07 7.87 9.05
CA THR A 239 -1.90 9.06 8.89
C THR A 239 -2.03 9.83 10.21
N THR A 240 -2.03 11.16 10.13
CA THR A 240 -2.45 12.05 11.23
C THR A 240 -3.85 12.63 11.00
N GLY A 241 -4.56 12.17 9.96
CA GLY A 241 -5.92 12.58 9.66
C GLY A 241 -6.96 11.90 10.56
N ASP A 242 -8.17 12.43 10.58
CA ASP A 242 -9.32 11.82 11.28
C ASP A 242 -9.88 10.63 10.51
N LEU A 243 -9.83 10.69 9.19
CA LEU A 243 -10.39 9.72 8.25
C LEU A 243 -9.35 9.37 7.19
N VAL A 244 -9.44 8.15 6.67
CA VAL A 244 -8.62 7.66 5.56
C VAL A 244 -9.51 7.23 4.41
N TYR A 245 -9.11 7.58 3.19
CA TYR A 245 -9.71 7.07 1.97
C TYR A 245 -8.67 6.38 1.10
N ILE A 246 -8.81 5.06 0.92
CA ILE A 246 -7.88 4.24 0.14
C ILE A 246 -8.54 3.89 -1.18
N LEU A 247 -7.82 4.08 -2.29
CA LEU A 247 -8.31 3.86 -3.64
C LEU A 247 -7.32 3.02 -4.46
N ASP A 248 -7.86 2.06 -5.22
CA ASP A 248 -7.14 1.40 -6.30
C ASP A 248 -6.96 2.34 -7.50
N ASP A 249 -6.03 2.00 -8.40
CA ASP A 249 -5.62 2.84 -9.53
C ASP A 249 -6.58 2.83 -10.72
N ASP A 250 -7.75 2.21 -10.59
CA ASP A 250 -8.83 2.27 -11.59
C ASP A 250 -10.11 2.96 -11.06
N MET A 251 -10.03 3.56 -9.87
CA MET A 251 -11.17 4.21 -9.22
C MET A 251 -11.08 5.74 -9.28
N ILE A 252 -11.99 6.38 -10.03
CA ILE A 252 -12.10 7.84 -10.03
C ILE A 252 -13.24 8.26 -9.09
N PRO A 253 -12.96 8.95 -7.97
CA PRO A 253 -14.03 9.37 -7.06
C PRO A 253 -14.93 10.41 -7.73
N GLY A 254 -16.22 10.42 -7.38
CA GLY A 254 -17.14 11.48 -7.82
C GLY A 254 -16.93 12.79 -7.04
N ARG A 255 -17.39 13.92 -7.57
CA ARG A 255 -17.16 15.28 -7.00
C ARG A 255 -17.56 15.47 -5.53
N LYS A 256 -18.56 14.73 -5.05
CA LYS A 256 -19.08 14.82 -3.67
C LYS A 256 -18.66 13.63 -2.80
N MET A 257 -17.73 12.79 -3.27
CA MET A 257 -17.41 11.52 -2.61
C MET A 257 -16.89 11.74 -1.19
N LEU A 258 -15.91 12.64 -1.01
CA LEU A 258 -15.37 12.92 0.32
C LEU A 258 -16.44 13.50 1.25
N GLN A 259 -17.29 14.41 0.75
CA GLN A 259 -18.39 14.99 1.50
C GLN A 259 -19.38 13.93 2.00
N ILE A 260 -19.81 13.03 1.10
CA ILE A 260 -20.79 11.98 1.42
C ILE A 260 -20.19 11.01 2.43
N LEU A 261 -19.02 10.44 2.14
CA LEU A 261 -18.40 9.43 2.99
C LEU A 261 -18.03 9.99 4.36
N SER A 262 -17.47 11.21 4.41
CA SER A 262 -17.13 11.82 5.69
C SER A 262 -18.38 12.13 6.50
N HIS A 263 -19.44 12.66 5.89
CA HIS A 263 -20.69 12.95 6.58
C HIS A 263 -21.27 11.67 7.20
N VAL A 264 -21.39 10.59 6.41
CA VAL A 264 -21.93 9.30 6.88
C VAL A 264 -21.09 8.72 8.00
N ALA A 265 -19.76 8.69 7.85
CA ALA A 265 -18.84 8.24 8.91
C ALA A 265 -18.85 9.13 10.17
N GLY A 266 -19.40 10.35 10.08
CA GLY A 266 -19.61 11.22 11.24
C GLY A 266 -20.97 11.03 11.93
N THR A 267 -21.86 10.20 11.39
CA THR A 267 -23.14 9.89 12.02
C THR A 267 -22.95 8.86 13.12
N LYS A 268 -23.75 8.96 14.19
CA LYS A 268 -23.70 8.00 15.30
C LYS A 268 -23.92 6.55 14.85
N LYS A 269 -24.70 6.34 13.78
CA LYS A 269 -25.02 5.00 13.29
C LYS A 269 -23.85 4.34 12.56
N TYR A 270 -23.08 5.12 11.79
CA TYR A 270 -22.03 4.60 10.91
C TYR A 270 -20.60 5.01 11.32
N GLU A 271 -20.43 5.57 12.52
CA GLU A 271 -19.12 6.03 13.00
C GLU A 271 -18.06 4.92 13.08
N ASN A 272 -18.49 3.67 13.26
CA ASN A 272 -17.65 2.48 13.31
C ASN A 272 -17.84 1.59 12.08
N SER A 273 -18.01 2.19 10.90
CA SER A 273 -18.17 1.47 9.63
C SER A 273 -17.00 1.72 8.70
N VAL A 274 -16.77 0.78 7.79
CA VAL A 274 -15.94 1.00 6.60
C VAL A 274 -16.89 1.14 5.43
N LEU A 275 -16.76 2.26 4.72
CA LEU A 275 -17.62 2.68 3.64
C LEU A 275 -16.86 2.56 2.31
N GLY A 276 -17.55 2.25 1.23
CA GLY A 276 -16.95 2.13 -0.10
C GLY A 276 -18.01 2.16 -1.19
N SER A 277 -17.56 2.29 -2.44
CA SER A 277 -18.46 2.32 -3.59
C SER A 277 -18.78 0.93 -4.15
N ILE A 278 -17.98 -0.08 -3.81
CA ILE A 278 -18.12 -1.45 -4.31
C ILE A 278 -17.98 -2.42 -3.13
N GLY A 279 -18.90 -3.38 -3.06
CA GLY A 279 -18.95 -4.39 -2.01
C GLY A 279 -19.30 -5.78 -2.54
N ARG A 280 -19.06 -6.79 -1.71
CA ARG A 280 -19.43 -8.17 -2.02
C ARG A 280 -20.18 -8.82 -0.87
N VAL A 281 -21.25 -9.54 -1.23
CA VAL A 281 -21.92 -10.49 -0.32
C VAL A 281 -21.37 -11.87 -0.63
N LEU A 282 -20.86 -12.56 0.38
CA LEU A 282 -20.19 -13.84 0.26
C LEU A 282 -21.14 -14.92 -0.29
N PRO A 283 -20.60 -15.86 -1.06
CA PRO A 283 -21.32 -17.07 -1.44
C PRO A 283 -21.84 -17.82 -0.21
N PHE A 284 -22.98 -18.51 -0.34
CA PHE A 284 -23.48 -19.34 0.75
C PHE A 284 -22.64 -20.61 0.86
N ARG A 285 -22.15 -20.89 2.08
CA ARG A 285 -21.42 -22.12 2.36
C ARG A 285 -22.28 -23.33 2.05
N GLN A 286 -21.76 -24.22 1.22
CA GLN A 286 -22.42 -25.45 0.82
C GLN A 286 -22.31 -26.52 1.91
N LYS A 287 -23.04 -27.63 1.76
CA LYS A 287 -23.05 -28.75 2.73
C LYS A 287 -21.68 -29.42 2.88
N ASP A 288 -20.85 -29.34 1.86
CA ASP A 288 -19.47 -29.83 1.84
C ASP A 288 -18.45 -28.83 2.43
N PHE A 289 -18.94 -27.76 3.06
CA PHE A 289 -18.14 -26.66 3.62
C PHE A 289 -17.39 -25.81 2.59
N LEU A 290 -17.64 -25.98 1.30
CA LEU A 290 -17.05 -25.17 0.25
C LEU A 290 -17.90 -23.92 -0.05
N PHE A 291 -17.24 -22.87 -0.52
CA PHE A 291 -17.88 -21.68 -1.05
C PHE A 291 -17.86 -21.73 -2.58
N PRO A 292 -19.00 -21.60 -3.27
CA PRO A 292 -19.00 -21.58 -4.72
C PRO A 292 -18.38 -20.29 -5.24
N SER A 293 -17.81 -20.33 -6.44
CA SER A 293 -17.34 -19.11 -7.11
C SER A 293 -18.49 -18.14 -7.34
N TYR A 294 -18.21 -16.83 -7.25
CA TYR A 294 -19.11 -15.78 -7.73
C TYR A 294 -19.57 -15.96 -9.18
N ARG A 295 -18.78 -16.70 -9.98
CA ARG A 295 -19.05 -17.02 -11.38
C ARG A 295 -19.81 -18.35 -11.57
N LYS A 296 -20.21 -19.01 -10.49
CA LYS A 296 -20.98 -20.25 -10.59
C LYS A 296 -22.29 -19.96 -11.32
N PHE A 297 -22.50 -20.67 -12.41
CA PHE A 297 -23.61 -20.42 -13.31
C PHE A 297 -24.94 -20.79 -12.66
N ARG A 298 -25.95 -19.92 -12.81
CA ARG A 298 -27.34 -20.14 -12.39
C ARG A 298 -27.51 -20.61 -10.94
N SER A 299 -26.76 -19.98 -10.02
CA SER A 299 -26.74 -20.35 -8.60
C SER A 299 -26.88 -19.10 -7.74
N LYS A 300 -27.93 -19.03 -6.90
CA LYS A 300 -28.09 -17.97 -5.89
C LYS A 300 -26.99 -18.04 -4.84
N GLU A 301 -26.42 -19.21 -4.65
CA GLU A 301 -25.35 -19.46 -3.68
C GLU A 301 -24.03 -18.80 -4.05
N ALA A 302 -23.90 -18.25 -5.26
CA ALA A 302 -22.69 -17.56 -5.73
C ALA A 302 -22.50 -16.15 -5.12
N GLY A 303 -23.38 -15.68 -4.25
CA GLY A 303 -23.26 -14.34 -3.63
C GLY A 303 -23.51 -13.19 -4.60
N LEU A 304 -23.17 -11.96 -4.19
CA LEU A 304 -23.39 -10.73 -4.97
C LEU A 304 -22.12 -9.88 -5.05
N TYR A 305 -21.94 -9.24 -6.19
CA TYR A 305 -21.08 -8.07 -6.36
C TYR A 305 -22.01 -6.85 -6.37
N LEU A 306 -21.68 -5.75 -5.72
CA LEU A 306 -22.57 -4.59 -5.61
C LEU A 306 -21.78 -3.30 -5.87
N PRO A 307 -22.25 -2.39 -6.74
CA PRO A 307 -23.33 -2.62 -7.72
C PRO A 307 -22.98 -3.70 -8.75
N ASP A 308 -23.98 -4.31 -9.38
CA ASP A 308 -23.78 -5.31 -10.46
C ASP A 308 -24.52 -4.92 -11.74
N PRO A 309 -24.00 -3.96 -12.53
CA PRO A 309 -24.72 -3.51 -13.71
C PRO A 309 -24.78 -4.58 -14.82
N ALA A 310 -23.97 -5.65 -14.73
CA ALA A 310 -24.10 -6.79 -15.65
C ALA A 310 -25.44 -7.53 -15.47
N TYR A 311 -26.07 -7.41 -14.31
CA TYR A 311 -27.39 -7.99 -13.99
C TYR A 311 -28.44 -6.91 -13.65
N ASP A 312 -28.22 -5.67 -14.10
CA ASP A 312 -29.09 -4.51 -13.84
C ASP A 312 -29.35 -4.24 -12.34
N ILE A 313 -28.34 -4.46 -11.50
CA ILE A 313 -28.37 -4.14 -10.07
C ILE A 313 -27.67 -2.81 -9.85
N ALA A 314 -28.47 -1.78 -9.57
CA ALA A 314 -28.01 -0.49 -9.05
C ALA A 314 -28.21 -0.45 -7.53
N VAL A 315 -27.40 0.37 -6.85
CA VAL A 315 -27.43 0.56 -5.40
C VAL A 315 -27.81 2.02 -5.14
N ASP A 316 -29.01 2.24 -4.61
CA ASP A 316 -29.62 3.55 -4.31
C ASP A 316 -29.77 3.81 -2.78
N THR A 317 -29.49 2.77 -2.00
CA THR A 317 -29.51 2.74 -0.54
C THR A 317 -28.18 2.21 -0.02
N ILE A 318 -27.86 2.49 1.24
CA ILE A 318 -26.70 1.84 1.87
C ILE A 318 -26.99 0.36 2.07
N VAL A 319 -26.06 -0.48 1.64
CA VAL A 319 -26.16 -1.94 1.75
C VAL A 319 -24.96 -2.45 2.55
N GLN A 320 -25.24 -3.21 3.61
CA GLN A 320 -24.22 -3.91 4.35
C GLN A 320 -23.70 -5.08 3.51
N VAL A 321 -22.39 -5.22 3.43
CA VAL A 321 -21.71 -6.26 2.66
C VAL A 321 -20.68 -6.96 3.53
N ASP A 322 -20.19 -8.12 3.10
CA ASP A 322 -19.19 -8.88 3.84
C ASP A 322 -17.79 -8.27 3.70
N PHE A 323 -17.46 -7.73 2.52
CA PHE A 323 -16.22 -6.97 2.30
C PHE A 323 -16.38 -5.96 1.17
N LEU A 324 -15.48 -4.97 1.17
CA LEU A 324 -15.40 -3.92 0.14
C LEU A 324 -14.30 -4.21 -0.87
N SER A 325 -14.46 -3.64 -2.06
CA SER A 325 -13.51 -3.74 -3.15
C SER A 325 -13.17 -2.36 -3.70
N SER A 326 -11.92 -2.21 -4.18
CA SER A 326 -11.40 -1.05 -4.91
C SER A 326 -11.39 0.31 -4.19
N SER A 327 -12.19 0.49 -3.14
CA SER A 327 -12.26 1.70 -2.34
C SER A 327 -12.65 1.41 -0.88
N TRP A 328 -11.93 2.04 0.06
CA TRP A 328 -12.16 1.86 1.50
C TRP A 328 -12.05 3.21 2.22
N PHE A 329 -13.11 3.61 2.89
CA PHE A 329 -13.19 4.84 3.65
C PHE A 329 -13.55 4.53 5.10
N LEU A 330 -12.72 4.98 6.04
CA LEU A 330 -12.85 4.61 7.45
C LEU A 330 -12.18 5.64 8.36
N SER A 331 -12.52 5.57 9.65
CA SER A 331 -11.76 6.26 10.69
C SER A 331 -10.31 5.79 10.72
N SER A 332 -9.37 6.71 10.90
CA SER A 332 -7.95 6.36 11.07
C SER A 332 -7.71 5.40 12.23
N GLU A 333 -8.56 5.43 13.26
CA GLU A 333 -8.50 4.48 14.38
C GLU A 333 -8.86 3.05 13.96
N LEU A 334 -9.82 2.89 13.03
CA LEU A 334 -10.22 1.57 12.53
C LEU A 334 -9.13 0.93 11.65
N VAL A 335 -8.23 1.71 11.06
CA VAL A 335 -7.09 1.14 10.31
C VAL A 335 -6.25 0.23 11.20
N LYS A 336 -6.13 0.53 12.50
CA LYS A 336 -5.36 -0.29 13.45
C LYS A 336 -5.98 -1.68 13.63
N THR A 337 -7.30 -1.80 13.50
CA THR A 337 -7.98 -3.09 13.73
C THR A 337 -7.69 -4.10 12.61
N LEU A 338 -7.40 -3.62 11.40
CA LEU A 338 -6.95 -4.45 10.27
C LEU A 338 -5.68 -5.26 10.56
N PHE A 339 -4.88 -4.83 11.53
CA PHE A 339 -3.57 -5.41 11.84
C PHE A 339 -3.51 -6.04 13.24
N ILE A 340 -4.65 -6.18 13.93
CA ILE A 340 -4.71 -6.92 15.20
C ILE A 340 -4.38 -8.39 14.95
N GLU A 341 -4.93 -8.95 13.87
CA GLU A 341 -4.62 -10.30 13.43
C GLU A 341 -3.67 -10.26 12.23
N THR A 342 -2.78 -11.24 12.14
CA THR A 342 -1.98 -11.41 10.93
C THR A 342 -2.88 -11.90 9.80
N PRO A 343 -2.92 -11.20 8.64
CA PRO A 343 -3.63 -11.70 7.47
C PRO A 343 -3.19 -13.10 7.10
N MET A 344 -4.13 -13.95 6.68
CA MET A 344 -3.81 -15.31 6.20
C MET A 344 -2.85 -15.26 4.99
N THR A 345 -2.97 -14.21 4.18
CA THR A 345 -2.12 -13.95 3.01
C THR A 345 -2.00 -12.45 2.74
N PHE A 346 -0.90 -12.05 2.12
CA PHE A 346 -0.69 -10.69 1.59
C PHE A 346 -0.91 -10.61 0.07
N LEU A 347 -1.37 -11.70 -0.55
CA LEU A 347 -1.56 -11.84 -2.00
C LEU A 347 -2.92 -11.34 -2.50
N THR A 348 -3.76 -10.79 -1.63
CA THR A 348 -5.04 -10.14 -1.97
C THR A 348 -5.30 -9.02 -0.96
N GLY A 349 -6.03 -7.99 -1.38
CA GLY A 349 -6.42 -6.85 -0.52
C GLY A 349 -7.89 -6.86 -0.11
N GLU A 350 -8.65 -7.86 -0.56
CA GLU A 350 -10.09 -8.00 -0.29
C GLU A 350 -10.35 -8.80 1.01
N ASP A 351 -9.32 -9.48 1.54
CA ASP A 351 -9.37 -10.25 2.79
C ASP A 351 -9.26 -9.32 4.01
N LEU A 352 -9.97 -8.19 4.00
CA LEU A 352 -9.93 -7.26 5.12
C LEU A 352 -10.71 -7.82 6.29
N HIS A 353 -10.04 -7.94 7.43
CA HIS A 353 -10.62 -8.37 8.68
C HIS A 353 -10.68 -7.19 9.63
N LEU A 354 -11.88 -6.71 9.93
CA LEU A 354 -12.11 -5.67 10.93
C LEU A 354 -12.80 -6.33 12.13
N ARG A 355 -12.19 -6.24 13.31
CA ARG A 355 -12.77 -6.73 14.57
C ARG A 355 -13.15 -5.59 15.49
#